data_AF-X0U9F8-F1
#
_entry.id   AF-X0U9F8-F1
#
_cell.length_a   1.000
_cell.length_b   1.000
_cell.length_c   1.000
_cell.angle_alpha   90.00
_cell.angle_beta   90.00
_cell.angle_gamma   90.00
#
_symmetry.space_group_name_H-M   'P 1'
#
loop_
_entity.id
_entity.type
_entity.pdbx_description
1 polymer ?
#
loop_
_entity_poly.entity_id
_entity_poly.type
_entity_poly.pdbx_seq_one_letter_code
_entity_poly.pdbx_strand_id
1 'polypeptide(L)' 'MDTKKIIVLGADHAGYEIKEFIKEQLTNLGYALEDIGTDSTKSVDYPDFAEKLGLRVAKNPAKKGILTCGTGIGAS' A
#
# COMPACT_ATOMS: atom_id res chain seq x y z
N MET A 1 21.48 2.53 -14.05
CA MET A 1 20.74 3.16 -12.93
C MET A 1 19.60 2.22 -12.60
N ASP A 2 19.83 1.30 -11.66
CA ASP A 2 18.80 0.42 -11.15
C ASP A 2 17.78 1.29 -10.42
N THR A 3 16.72 1.69 -11.12
CA THR A 3 15.56 2.32 -10.51
C THR A 3 15.01 1.34 -9.49
N LYS A 4 15.41 1.53 -8.23
CA LYS A 4 14.87 0.79 -7.09
C LYS A 4 13.37 1.03 -7.12
N LYS A 5 12.62 0.01 -7.54
CA LYS A 5 11.16 0.10 -7.72
C LYS A 5 10.55 0.30 -6.34
N ILE A 6 10.03 1.50 -6.08
CA ILE A 6 9.36 1.83 -4.83
C ILE A 6 7.89 1.43 -4.97
N ILE A 7 7.43 0.57 -4.07
CA ILE A 7 6.03 0.14 -4.00
C ILE A 7 5.39 0.83 -2.80
N VAL A 8 4.33 1.59 -3.06
CA VAL A 8 3.51 2.27 -2.06
C VAL A 8 2.42 1.29 -1.63
N LEU A 9 2.34 0.98 -0.34
CA LEU A 9 1.35 0.07 0.23
C LEU A 9 0.30 0.89 0.99
N GLY A 10 -0.96 0.75 0.61
CA GLY A 10 -2.10 1.28 1.35
C GLY A 10 -2.99 0.12 1.81
N ALA A 11 -3.53 0.20 3.01
CA ALA A 11 -4.51 -0.76 3.51
C ALA A 11 -5.48 -0.10 4.49
N ASP A 12 -6.71 -0.59 4.50
CA ASP A 12 -7.63 -0.38 5.62
C ASP A 12 -7.36 -1.39 6.76
N HIS A 13 -8.10 -1.24 7.86
CA HIS A 13 -7.98 -2.09 9.03
C HIS A 13 -8.22 -3.58 8.76
N ALA A 14 -9.07 -3.90 7.80
CA ALA A 14 -9.36 -5.27 7.40
C ALA A 14 -8.31 -5.85 6.44
N GLY A 15 -7.58 -5.00 5.72
CA GLY A 15 -6.47 -5.35 4.83
C GLY A 15 -5.08 -5.31 5.47
N TYR A 16 -4.98 -4.96 6.77
CA TYR A 16 -3.71 -4.80 7.49
C TYR A 16 -2.84 -6.06 7.48
N GLU A 17 -3.41 -7.23 7.79
CA GLU A 17 -2.64 -8.49 7.82
C GLU A 17 -2.09 -8.86 6.44
N ILE A 18 -2.90 -8.66 5.40
CA ILE A 18 -2.49 -8.91 4.01
C ILE A 18 -1.39 -7.92 3.60
N LYS A 19 -1.50 -6.66 4.01
CA LYS A 19 -0.47 -5.64 3.75
C LYS A 19 0.87 -6.05 4.35
N GLU A 20 0.89 -6.46 5.62
CA GLU A 20 2.12 -6.86 6.31
C GLU A 20 2.74 -8.11 5.66
N PHE A 21 1.93 -9.09 5.23
CA PHE A 21 2.43 -10.23 4.47
C PHE A 21 3.07 -9.82 3.13
N ILE A 22 2.41 -8.95 2.35
CA ILE A 22 2.95 -8.43 1.08
C ILE A 22 4.23 -7.62 1.33
N LYS A 23 4.26 -6.83 2.40
CA LYS A 23 5.42 -6.02 2.78
C LYS A 23 6.63 -6.88 3.09
N GLU A 24 6.47 -7.96 3.84
CA GLU A 24 7.56 -8.90 4.11
C GLU A 24 8.08 -9.55 2.83
N GLN A 25 7.18 -10.06 1.98
CA GLN A 25 7.52 -10.70 0.71
C GLN A 25 8.29 -9.75 -0.22
N LEU A 26 7.81 -8.52 -0.41
CA LEU A 26 8.46 -7.55 -1.28
C LEU A 26 9.79 -7.06 -0.71
N THR A 27 9.90 -6.93 0.61
CA THR A 27 11.17 -6.61 1.27
C THR A 27 12.20 -7.71 1.03
N ASN A 28 11.81 -8.98 1.19
CA ASN A 28 12.67 -10.14 0.89
C ASN A 28 13.09 -10.21 -0.59
N LEU A 29 12.24 -9.72 -1.50
CA LEU A 29 12.57 -9.60 -2.93
C LEU A 29 13.44 -8.37 -3.27
N GLY A 30 13.83 -7.56 -2.28
CA GLY A 30 14.72 -6.41 -2.45
C GLY A 30 14.03 -5.12 -2.91
N TYR A 31 12.71 -5.05 -2.86
CA TYR A 31 11.97 -3.83 -3.19
C TYR A 31 12.03 -2.81 -2.04
N ALA A 32 11.97 -1.52 -2.40
CA ALA A 32 11.78 -0.46 -1.42
C ALA A 32 10.28 -0.24 -1.22
N LEU A 33 9.83 -0.20 0.02
CA LEU A 33 8.42 -0.07 0.36
C LEU A 33 8.13 1.25 1.05
N GLU A 34 6.98 1.83 0.73
CA GLU A 34 6.45 3.04 1.38
C GLU A 34 5.06 2.70 1.91
N ASP A 35 4.97 2.40 3.19
CA ASP A 35 3.71 2.09 3.87
C ASP A 35 2.99 3.40 4.22
N ILE A 36 1.80 3.57 3.66
CA ILE A 36 0.93 4.71 3.92
C ILE A 36 -0.45 4.26 4.42
N GLY A 37 -0.62 2.95 4.64
CA GLY A 37 -1.85 2.34 5.13
C GLY A 37 -2.02 2.53 6.64
N THR A 38 -3.07 1.93 7.20
CA THR A 38 -3.21 1.88 8.65
C THR A 38 -2.11 1.02 9.27
N ASP A 39 -1.62 1.42 10.46
CA ASP A 39 -0.71 0.64 11.30
C ASP A 39 -1.47 -0.15 12.39
N SER A 40 -2.80 -0.22 12.29
CA SER A 40 -3.64 -0.83 13.32
C SER A 40 -4.93 -1.42 12.74
N THR A 41 -5.45 -2.45 13.41
CA THR A 41 -6.79 -3.02 13.17
C THR A 41 -7.93 -2.13 13.69
N LYS A 42 -7.61 -0.96 14.23
CA LYS A 42 -8.61 0.06 14.58
C LYS A 42 -9.38 0.47 13.34
N SER A 43 -10.70 0.56 13.47
CA SER A 43 -11.57 0.99 12.38
C SER A 43 -11.11 2.34 11.85
N VAL A 44 -10.86 2.39 10.55
CA VAL A 44 -10.44 3.58 9.83
C VAL A 44 -11.17 3.64 8.50
N ASP A 45 -11.42 4.86 8.05
CA ASP A 45 -12.09 5.13 6.79
C ASP A 45 -11.13 4.91 5.61
N TYR A 46 -11.50 3.97 4.76
CA TYR A 46 -10.79 3.61 3.53
C TYR A 46 -10.51 4.79 2.56
N PRO A 47 -11.41 5.78 2.37
CA PRO A 47 -11.19 6.90 1.45
C PRO A 47 -9.93 7.73 1.74
N ASP A 48 -9.59 7.94 3.02
CA ASP A 48 -8.38 8.69 3.41
C ASP A 48 -7.09 8.03 2.91
N PHE A 49 -7.06 6.70 2.92
CA PHE A 49 -5.90 5.93 2.45
C PHE A 49 -5.84 5.83 0.94
N ALA A 50 -7.00 5.70 0.28
CA ALA A 50 -7.10 5.71 -1.17
C ALA A 50 -6.63 7.05 -1.76
N GLU A 51 -7.04 8.19 -1.17
CA GLU A 51 -6.60 9.52 -1.60
C GLU A 51 -5.09 9.71 -1.43
N LYS A 52 -4.54 9.36 -0.25
CA LYS A 52 -3.09 9.43 0.00
C LYS A 52 -2.30 8.60 -1.00
N LEU A 53 -2.78 7.39 -1.32
CA LEU A 53 -2.13 6.51 -2.29
C LEU A 53 -2.20 7.09 -3.70
N GLY A 54 -3.36 7.57 -4.13
CA GLY A 54 -3.56 8.23 -5.42
C GLY A 54 -2.63 9.43 -5.60
N LEU A 55 -2.58 10.34 -4.63
CA LEU A 55 -1.71 11.52 -4.66
C LEU A 55 -0.22 11.13 -4.71
N ARG A 56 0.17 10.06 -4.00
CA ARG A 56 1.57 9.65 -3.94
C ARG A 56 2.06 8.97 -5.22
N VAL A 57 1.21 8.17 -5.84
CA VAL A 57 1.47 7.56 -7.15
C VAL A 57 1.44 8.63 -8.26
N ALA A 58 0.46 9.55 -8.22
CA ALA A 58 0.36 10.65 -9.19
C ALA A 58 1.59 11.58 -9.16
N LYS A 59 2.15 11.85 -7.98
CA LYS A 59 3.38 12.67 -7.83
C LYS A 59 4.64 11.99 -8.35
N ASN A 60 4.66 10.66 -8.47
CA ASN A 60 5.84 9.95 -8.96
C ASN A 60 5.42 8.70 -9.75
N PRO A 61 5.32 8.80 -11.09
CA PRO A 61 4.86 7.71 -11.94
C PRO A 61 5.82 6.50 -11.98
N ALA A 62 7.03 6.63 -11.42
CA ALA A 62 7.92 5.49 -11.22
C ALA A 62 7.53 4.61 -10.01
N LYS A 63 6.60 5.08 -9.16
CA LYS A 63 6.07 4.33 -8.03
C LYS A 63 4.85 3.51 -8.43
N LYS A 64 4.76 2.28 -7.94
CA LYS A 64 3.55 1.46 -8.05
C LYS A 64 2.79 1.47 -6.74
N GLY A 65 1.47 1.54 -6.78
CA GLY A 65 0.62 1.45 -5.59
C GLY A 65 -0.03 0.07 -5.48
N ILE A 66 -0.06 -0.50 -4.28
CA ILE A 66 -0.90 -1.64 -3.92
C ILE A 66 -1.85 -1.16 -2.83
N LEU A 67 -3.15 -1.31 -3.05
CA LEU A 67 -4.18 -0.96 -2.09
C LEU A 67 -4.92 -2.24 -1.71
N THR A 68 -4.94 -2.57 -0.41
CA THR A 68 -5.67 -3.74 0.11
C THR A 68 -6.87 -3.28 0.93
N CYS A 69 -8.00 -3.94 0.74
CA CYS A 69 -9.21 -3.79 1.55
C CYS A 69 -9.61 -5.19 2.02
N GLY A 70 -10.29 -5.31 3.16
CA GLY A 70 -10.71 -6.60 3.73
C GLY A 70 -11.42 -7.57 2.77
N THR A 71 -12.06 -7.06 1.71
CA THR A 71 -12.75 -7.89 0.70
C THR A 71 -12.00 -8.01 -0.62
N GLY A 72 -10.95 -7.19 -0.83
CA GLY A 72 -10.28 -7.07 -2.14
C GLY A 72 -11.14 -6.47 -3.26
N ILE A 73 -12.39 -6.09 -2.99
CA ILE A 73 -13.34 -5.57 -4.00
C ILE A 73 -13.25 -4.05 -4.15
N GLY A 74 -12.80 -3.32 -3.12
CA GLY A 74 -12.73 -1.85 -3.15
C GLY A 74 -11.69 -1.26 -4.11
N ALA A 75 -10.78 -2.07 -4.65
CA ALA A 75 -9.69 -1.64 -5.53
C ALA A 75 -10.00 -1.85 -7.04
N SER A 76 -11.26 -1.64 -7.46
CA SER A 76 -11.65 -1.66 -8.89
C SER A 76 -11.83 -0.27 -9.46
#